data_AF-A0A920SB11-F1
#
_entry.id   AF-A0A920SB11-F1
#
_cell.length_a   1.000
_cell.length_b   1.000
_cell.length_c   1.000
_cell.angle_alpha   90.00
_cell.angle_beta   90.00
_cell.angle_gamma   90.00
#
_symmetry.space_group_name_H-M   'P 1'
#
loop_
_entity.id
_entity.type
_entity.pdbx_description
1 polymer ?
#
loop_
_entity_poly.entity_id
_entity_poly.type
_entity_poly.pdbx_seq_one_letter_code
_entity_poly.pdbx_strand_id
1 'polypeptide(L)'
;MEKKFRQASFDLEDFLTQLQSVKKMGSLSSIMDMIPGMGQLSKKMPAGDLDDGRIERIEAIIRAMTREERQRPGILNGSPRRRISKGSGTTPADVNQLLNQFKQTQKMMKQMSKSRNPMAMIKCSSRVGSAVTVPS
;
A
#
# COMPACT_ATOMS: atom_id res chain seq x y z
N MET A 1 13.85 -10.97 -4.51
CA MET A 1 12.96 -9.81 -4.26
C MET A 1 13.63 -8.64 -3.52
N GLU A 2 14.94 -8.65 -3.25
CA GLU A 2 15.61 -7.62 -2.42
C GLU A 2 16.08 -6.35 -3.13
N LYS A 3 16.25 -6.36 -4.46
CA LYS A 3 16.84 -5.23 -5.20
C LYS A 3 15.86 -4.13 -5.59
N LYS A 4 14.54 -4.35 -5.50
CA LYS A 4 13.53 -3.32 -5.83
C LYS A 4 13.14 -2.42 -4.64
N PHE A 5 13.37 -2.86 -3.40
CA PHE A 5 13.03 -2.07 -2.20
C PHE A 5 13.96 -0.88 -1.93
N ARG A 6 15.14 -0.81 -2.56
CA ARG A 6 16.15 0.19 -2.22
C ARG A 6 15.97 1.54 -2.92
N GLN A 7 15.28 1.62 -4.06
CA GLN A 7 15.14 2.87 -4.84
C GLN A 7 13.85 3.02 -5.66
N ALA A 8 12.98 2.01 -5.76
CA ALA A 8 11.83 2.09 -6.66
C ALA A 8 10.66 2.83 -5.99
N SER A 9 10.21 3.91 -6.63
CA SER A 9 8.92 4.54 -6.36
C SER A 9 7.85 3.46 -6.27
N PHE A 10 7.21 3.33 -5.10
CA PHE A 10 6.04 2.47 -4.97
C PHE A 10 4.92 3.06 -5.81
N ASP A 11 4.58 2.38 -6.91
CA ASP A 11 3.59 2.82 -7.90
C ASP A 11 2.30 1.97 -7.81
N LEU A 12 1.24 2.39 -8.51
CA LEU A 12 -0.05 1.68 -8.48
C LEU A 12 0.03 0.27 -9.10
N GLU A 13 0.99 0.00 -10.00
CA GLU A 13 1.20 -1.35 -10.55
C GLU A 13 1.74 -2.34 -9.50
N ASP A 14 2.65 -1.89 -8.62
CA ASP A 14 3.17 -2.72 -7.53
C ASP A 14 2.05 -3.03 -6.52
N PHE A 15 1.21 -2.04 -6.24
CA PHE A 15 0.04 -2.23 -5.39
C PHE A 15 -0.95 -3.24 -5.97
N LEU A 16 -1.23 -3.17 -7.28
CA LEU A 16 -2.08 -4.15 -7.97
C LEU A 16 -1.51 -5.57 -7.88
N THR A 17 -0.20 -5.72 -8.11
CA THR A 17 0.47 -7.03 -8.06
C THR A 17 0.38 -7.66 -6.67
N GLN A 18 0.51 -6.84 -5.62
CA GLN A 18 0.33 -7.28 -4.23
C GLN A 18 -1.12 -7.69 -3.96
N LEU A 19 -2.11 -6.90 -4.41
CA LEU A 19 -3.52 -7.24 -4.27
C LEU A 19 -3.91 -8.53 -4.98
N GLN A 20 -3.42 -8.75 -6.20
CA GLN A 20 -3.65 -9.99 -6.94
C GLN A 20 -3.05 -11.21 -6.23
N SER A 21 -1.91 -11.04 -5.58
CA SER A 21 -1.28 -12.10 -4.77
C SER A 21 -2.16 -12.45 -3.56
N VAL A 22 -2.76 -11.44 -2.92
CA VAL A 22 -3.71 -11.63 -1.83
C VAL A 22 -5.02 -12.24 -2.31
N LYS A 23 -5.55 -11.84 -3.47
CA LYS A 23 -6.74 -12.46 -4.10
C LYS A 23 -6.55 -13.97 -4.32
N LYS A 24 -5.37 -14.38 -4.79
CA LYS A 24 -5.03 -15.80 -4.96
C LYS A 24 -5.00 -16.57 -3.62
N MET A 25 -4.66 -15.89 -2.53
CA MET A 25 -4.77 -16.46 -1.18
C MET A 25 -6.22 -16.45 -0.67
N GLY A 26 -7.05 -15.48 -1.05
CA GLY A 26 -8.50 -15.46 -0.76
C GLY A 26 -9.25 -16.61 -1.42
N SER A 27 -8.96 -16.93 -2.68
CA SER A 27 -9.47 -18.14 -3.36
C SER A 27 -9.01 -19.44 -2.68
N LEU A 28 -7.88 -19.41 -1.96
CA LEU A 28 -7.43 -20.54 -1.16
C LEU A 28 -8.28 -20.71 0.12
N SER A 29 -8.93 -19.65 0.62
CA SER A 29 -9.92 -19.75 1.70
C SER A 29 -11.10 -20.62 1.28
N SER A 30 -11.62 -20.44 0.05
CA SER A 30 -12.69 -21.30 -0.47
C SER A 30 -12.26 -22.77 -0.60
N ILE A 31 -10.99 -23.03 -0.91
CA ILE A 31 -10.42 -24.38 -0.90
C ILE A 31 -10.27 -24.90 0.54
N MET A 32 -9.86 -24.06 1.49
CA MET A 32 -9.78 -24.41 2.91
C MET A 32 -11.16 -24.73 3.50
N ASP A 33 -12.22 -24.03 3.07
CA ASP A 33 -13.60 -24.27 3.50
C ASP A 33 -14.17 -25.60 2.99
N MET A 34 -13.58 -26.16 1.91
CA MET A 34 -13.91 -27.51 1.41
C MET A 34 -13.14 -28.64 2.10
N ILE A 35 -12.14 -28.34 2.92
CA ILE A 35 -11.39 -29.36 3.69
C ILE A 35 -12.03 -29.50 5.08
N PRO A 36 -12.69 -30.63 5.38
CA PRO A 36 -13.31 -30.84 6.68
C PRO A 36 -12.24 -30.81 7.79
N GLY A 37 -12.45 -29.99 8.82
CA GLY A 37 -11.55 -29.83 9.96
C GLY A 37 -10.66 -28.58 9.95
N MET A 38 -10.60 -27.82 8.84
CA MET A 38 -9.77 -26.60 8.75
C MET A 38 -10.51 -25.29 9.07
N GLY A 39 -11.85 -25.30 9.13
CA GLY A 39 -12.70 -24.10 9.33
C GLY A 39 -12.47 -23.32 10.64
N GLN A 40 -11.80 -23.92 11.63
CA GLN A 40 -11.44 -23.24 12.88
C GLN A 40 -10.16 -22.40 12.74
N LEU A 41 -9.29 -22.71 11.78
CA LEU A 41 -8.03 -22.01 11.55
C LEU A 41 -8.22 -20.78 10.66
N SER A 42 -9.13 -20.85 9.67
CA SER A 42 -9.49 -19.74 8.78
C SER A 42 -10.15 -18.56 9.53
N LYS A 43 -10.89 -18.80 10.62
CA LYS A 43 -11.45 -17.74 11.50
C LYS A 43 -10.39 -16.94 12.27
N LYS A 44 -9.18 -17.47 12.44
CA LYS A 44 -8.09 -16.80 13.19
C LYS A 44 -7.13 -16.02 12.29
N MET A 45 -7.22 -16.18 10.98
CA MET A 45 -6.59 -15.25 10.05
C MET A 45 -7.53 -14.06 9.82
N PRO A 46 -7.03 -12.82 9.78
CA PRO A 46 -7.80 -11.63 9.41
C PRO A 46 -8.10 -11.64 7.90
N ALA A 47 -8.79 -12.69 7.43
CA ALA A 47 -9.34 -12.82 6.09
C ALA A 47 -10.71 -12.12 5.96
N GLY A 48 -11.24 -11.58 7.06
CA GLY A 48 -12.61 -11.05 7.15
C GLY A 48 -12.86 -9.66 6.55
N ASP A 49 -11.84 -8.93 6.09
CA ASP A 49 -12.00 -7.54 5.63
C ASP A 49 -11.62 -7.30 4.15
N LEU A 50 -11.16 -8.34 3.46
CA LEU A 50 -10.83 -8.29 2.04
C LEU A 50 -11.90 -9.01 1.23
N ASP A 51 -13.06 -8.36 1.12
CA ASP A 51 -14.13 -8.78 0.23
C ASP A 51 -13.60 -8.85 -1.22
N ASP A 52 -13.72 -10.01 -1.85
CA ASP A 52 -13.24 -10.26 -3.22
C ASP A 52 -13.78 -9.22 -4.21
N GLY A 53 -15.04 -8.79 -4.03
CA GLY A 53 -15.68 -7.77 -4.85
C GLY A 53 -15.07 -6.38 -4.68
N ARG A 54 -14.39 -6.10 -3.56
CA ARG A 54 -13.64 -4.85 -3.37
C ARG A 54 -12.30 -4.91 -4.09
N ILE A 55 -11.60 -6.05 -4.07
CA ILE A 55 -10.35 -6.24 -4.80
C ILE A 55 -10.60 -6.12 -6.31
N GLU A 56 -11.67 -6.73 -6.82
CA GLU A 56 -12.04 -6.66 -8.24
C GLU A 56 -12.34 -5.24 -8.69
N ARG A 57 -13.05 -4.45 -7.88
CA ARG A 57 -13.30 -3.03 -8.16
C ARG A 57 -11.99 -2.23 -8.21
N ILE A 58 -11.07 -2.47 -7.27
CA ILE A 58 -9.77 -1.80 -7.26
C ILE A 58 -8.97 -2.17 -8.50
N GLU A 59 -8.95 -3.45 -8.87
CA GLU A 59 -8.30 -3.94 -10.08
C GLU A 59 -8.87 -3.28 -11.34
N ALA A 60 -10.20 -3.20 -11.47
CA ALA A 60 -10.86 -2.54 -12.60
C ALA A 60 -10.47 -1.05 -12.69
N ILE A 61 -10.45 -0.34 -11.55
CA ILE A 61 -10.05 1.08 -11.48
C ILE A 61 -8.59 1.25 -11.95
N ILE A 62 -7.66 0.43 -11.45
CA ILE A 62 -6.24 0.53 -11.81
C ILE A 62 -6.01 0.19 -13.29
N ARG A 63 -6.73 -0.81 -13.82
CA ARG A 63 -6.66 -1.19 -15.24
C ARG A 63 -7.21 -0.12 -16.18
N ALA A 64 -8.15 0.72 -15.73
CA ALA A 64 -8.68 1.84 -16.52
C ALA A 64 -7.74 3.07 -16.59
N MET A 65 -6.65 3.08 -15.81
CA MET A 65 -5.64 4.15 -15.81
C MET A 65 -4.60 4.00 -16.92
N THR A 66 -4.07 5.13 -17.40
CA THR A 66 -2.90 5.14 -18.29
C THR A 66 -1.62 4.85 -17.50
N ARG A 67 -0.52 4.55 -18.22
CA ARG A 67 0.78 4.29 -17.59
C ARG A 67 1.30 5.50 -16.80
N GLU A 68 1.08 6.71 -17.32
CA GLU A 68 1.47 7.96 -16.66
C GLU A 68 0.71 8.18 -15.35
N GLU A 69 -0.60 7.91 -15.36
CA GLU A 69 -1.47 8.00 -14.18
C GLU A 69 -1.06 6.98 -13.09
N ARG A 70 -0.64 5.78 -13.50
CA ARG A 70 -0.18 4.71 -12.59
C ARG A 70 1.14 5.03 -11.90
N GLN A 71 2.07 5.68 -12.60
CA GLN A 71 3.35 6.12 -12.05
C GLN A 71 3.23 7.40 -11.21
N ARG A 72 2.28 8.28 -11.55
CA ARG A 72 2.10 9.57 -10.87
C ARG A 72 0.65 9.75 -10.42
N PRO A 73 0.19 9.07 -9.36
CA PRO A 73 -1.19 9.21 -8.89
C PRO A 73 -1.58 10.63 -8.45
N GLY A 74 -0.61 11.54 -8.29
CA GLY A 74 -0.84 12.96 -8.04
C GLY A 74 -1.47 13.73 -9.21
N ILE A 75 -1.38 13.26 -10.46
CA ILE A 75 -1.97 13.94 -11.63
C ILE A 75 -3.45 13.65 -11.84
N LEU A 76 -4.08 12.85 -10.96
CA LEU A 76 -5.46 12.42 -11.07
C LEU A 76 -6.44 13.49 -10.54
N ASN A 77 -6.57 14.62 -11.25
CA ASN A 77 -7.48 15.72 -10.92
C ASN A 77 -8.58 15.94 -11.98
N GLY A 78 -9.86 15.89 -11.58
CA GLY A 78 -10.97 16.24 -12.46
C GLY A 78 -11.24 15.24 -13.61
N SER A 79 -10.87 15.60 -14.85
CA SER A 79 -11.22 14.85 -16.07
C SER A 79 -10.73 13.39 -16.10
N PRO A 80 -9.47 13.08 -15.70
CA PRO A 80 -8.99 11.70 -15.60
C PRO A 80 -9.85 10.84 -14.67
N ARG A 81 -10.24 11.37 -13.50
CA ARG A 81 -11.10 10.63 -12.55
C ARG A 81 -12.44 10.26 -13.16
N ARG A 82 -13.05 11.18 -13.92
CA ARG A 82 -14.35 10.93 -14.58
C ARG A 82 -14.21 9.89 -15.71
N ARG A 83 -13.08 9.89 -16.43
CA ARG A 83 -12.79 8.88 -17.46
C ARG A 83 -12.57 7.51 -16.84
N ILE A 84 -11.74 7.43 -15.80
CA ILE A 84 -11.43 6.18 -15.09
C ILE A 84 -12.71 5.59 -14.49
N SER A 85 -13.50 6.38 -13.77
CA SER A 85 -14.74 5.90 -13.15
C SER A 85 -15.71 5.32 -14.17
N LYS A 86 -15.84 5.96 -15.35
CA LYS A 86 -16.65 5.45 -16.46
C LYS A 86 -16.07 4.17 -17.07
N GLY A 87 -14.74 4.10 -17.22
CA GLY A 87 -14.05 2.93 -17.78
C GLY A 87 -14.02 1.71 -16.86
N SER A 88 -14.07 1.91 -15.54
CA SER A 88 -14.09 0.84 -14.54
C SER A 88 -15.49 0.48 -14.04
N GLY A 89 -16.54 1.20 -14.45
CA GLY A 89 -17.91 1.00 -13.96
C GLY A 89 -18.09 1.36 -12.48
N THR A 90 -17.26 2.28 -11.95
CA THR A 90 -17.28 2.69 -10.54
C THR A 90 -17.62 4.18 -10.41
N THR A 91 -17.76 4.65 -9.18
CA THR A 91 -18.01 6.08 -8.93
C THR A 91 -16.71 6.87 -8.82
N PRO A 92 -16.72 8.19 -9.05
CA PRO A 92 -15.57 9.05 -8.78
C PRO A 92 -15.14 9.04 -7.31
N ALA A 93 -16.03 8.69 -6.39
CA ALA A 93 -15.74 8.57 -4.95
C ALA A 93 -14.88 7.34 -4.67
N ASP A 94 -15.16 6.20 -5.31
CA ASP A 94 -14.37 4.97 -5.20
C ASP A 94 -12.92 5.20 -5.63
N VAL A 95 -12.73 5.94 -6.73
CA VAL A 95 -11.39 6.33 -7.20
C VAL A 95 -10.66 7.19 -6.16
N ASN A 96 -11.36 8.11 -5.50
CA ASN A 96 -10.77 8.94 -4.44
C ASN A 96 -10.35 8.11 -3.23
N GLN A 97 -11.21 7.17 -2.83
CA GLN A 97 -10.95 6.29 -1.71
C GLN A 97 -9.73 5.41 -1.98
N LEU A 98 -9.60 4.89 -3.20
CA LEU A 98 -8.40 4.14 -3.62
C LEU A 98 -7.14 5.00 -3.53
N LEU A 99 -7.19 6.24 -4.04
CA LEU A 99 -6.04 7.14 -4.00
C LEU A 99 -5.61 7.48 -2.57
N ASN A 100 -6.57 7.63 -1.66
CA ASN A 100 -6.27 7.87 -0.24
C ASN A 100 -5.62 6.66 0.42
N GLN A 101 -6.15 5.46 0.18
CA GLN A 101 -5.56 4.20 0.66
C GLN A 101 -4.14 4.02 0.12
N PHE A 102 -3.93 4.25 -1.17
CA PHE A 102 -2.62 4.18 -1.80
C PHE A 102 -1.63 5.18 -1.19
N LYS A 103 -2.04 6.45 -1.00
CA LYS A 103 -1.19 7.48 -0.37
C LYS A 103 -0.79 7.09 1.05
N GLN A 104 -1.69 6.46 1.81
CA GLN A 104 -1.40 6.00 3.16
C GLN A 104 -0.35 4.88 3.14
N THR A 105 -0.51 3.88 2.27
CA THR A 105 0.47 2.79 2.08
C THR A 105 1.82 3.33 1.62
N GLN A 106 1.83 4.26 0.67
CA GLN A 106 3.04 4.91 0.17
C GLN A 106 3.76 5.68 1.30
N LYS A 107 3.02 6.37 2.17
CA LYS A 107 3.58 7.07 3.33
C LYS A 107 4.23 6.10 4.31
N MET A 108 3.56 4.99 4.63
CA MET A 108 4.11 3.94 5.50
C MET A 108 5.39 3.33 4.91
N MET A 109 5.38 2.98 3.61
CA MET A 109 6.57 2.45 2.94
C MET A 109 7.73 3.44 2.93
N LYS A 110 7.46 4.72 2.70
CA LYS A 110 8.46 5.79 2.75
C LYS A 110 9.03 5.96 4.17
N GLN A 111 8.19 5.87 5.21
CA GLN A 111 8.64 5.91 6.60
C GLN A 111 9.50 4.69 6.96
N MET A 112 9.10 3.49 6.52
CA MET A 112 9.88 2.26 6.75
C MET A 112 11.22 2.28 6.01
N SER A 113 11.25 2.78 4.76
CA SER A 113 12.49 2.98 4.00
C SER A 113 13.43 3.99 4.67
N LYS A 114 12.89 5.08 5.23
CA LYS A 114 13.68 6.05 6.01
C LYS A 114 14.21 5.46 7.31
N SER A 115 13.42 4.63 7.99
CA SER A 115 13.80 3.98 9.25
C SER A 115 14.86 2.90 9.08
N ARG A 116 14.94 2.24 7.91
CA ARG A 116 15.99 1.25 7.58
C ARG A 116 17.38 1.86 7.36
N ASN A 117 17.55 3.19 7.44
CA ASN A 117 18.85 3.85 7.57
C ASN A 117 19.13 4.14 9.06
N PRO A 118 19.70 3.21 9.86
CA PRO A 118 20.09 3.47 11.25
C PRO A 118 21.10 4.64 11.39
N MET A 119 21.72 5.07 10.29
CA MET A 119 22.65 6.21 10.24
C MET A 119 21.99 7.60 10.38
N ALA A 120 20.66 7.73 10.27
CA ALA A 120 20.00 9.03 10.48
C ALA A 120 19.67 9.32 11.96
N MET A 121 19.65 8.29 12.82
CA MET A 121 19.37 8.45 14.26
C MET A 121 20.61 8.86 15.07
N ILE A 122 21.83 8.71 14.53
CA ILE A 122 23.08 8.99 15.27
C ILE A 122 23.51 10.47 15.19
N LYS A 123 22.93 11.30 14.31
CA LYS A 123 23.41 12.68 14.11
C LYS A 123 22.72 13.76 14.95
N CYS A 124 21.75 13.40 15.79
CA CYS A 124 21.12 14.34 16.73
C CYS A 124 21.67 14.29 18.17
N SER A 125 22.56 13.35 18.51
CA SER A 125 23.02 13.17 19.90
C SER A 125 24.41 13.72 20.24
N SER A 126 25.17 14.29 19.28
CA SER A 126 26.56 14.70 19.53
C SER A 126 26.77 16.21 19.64
N ARG A 127 25.74 16.98 20.04
CA ARG A 127 25.88 18.41 20.34
C ARG A 127 25.36 18.73 21.74
N VAL A 128 25.94 18.08 22.76
CA VAL A 128 25.97 18.62 24.12
C VAL A 128 27.44 18.85 24.44
N GLY A 129 27.96 19.97 23.95
CA GLY A 129 29.29 20.45 24.28
C GLY A 129 29.24 21.24 25.58
N SER A 130 30.14 20.86 26.50
CA SER A 130 30.87 21.68 27.45
C SER A 130 30.16 22.81 28.22
N ALA A 131 29.97 22.59 29.52
CA ALA A 131 30.17 23.63 30.55
C ALA A 131 30.30 22.98 31.93
N VAL A 132 31.49 22.47 32.26
CA VAL A 132 31.90 22.25 33.66
C VAL A 132 32.83 23.40 34.02
N THR A 133 32.30 24.39 34.73
CA THR A 133 33.09 25.37 35.48
C THR A 133 32.72 25.21 36.95
N VAL A 134 33.72 24.79 37.73
CA VAL A 134 33.67 24.61 39.18
C VAL A 134 34.15 25.92 39.82
N PRO A 135 33.39 26.59 40.70
CA PRO A 135 33.95 27.66 41.53
C PRO A 135 34.57 27.09 42.81
N SER A 136 35.70 27.70 43.18
CA SER A 136 36.59 27.39 44.30
C SER A 136 35.97 27.49 45.69
#